data_AF-A0A920NTW9-F1
#
_entry.id   AF-A0A920NTW9-F1
#
_cell.length_a   1.000
_cell.length_b   1.000
_cell.length_c   1.000
_cell.angle_alpha   90.00
_cell.angle_beta   90.00
_cell.angle_gamma   90.00
#
_symmetry.space_group_name_H-M   'P 1'
#
loop_
_entity.id
_entity.type
_entity.pdbx_description
1 polymer ?
#
loop_
_entity_poly.entity_id
_entity_poly.type
_entity_poly.pdbx_seq_one_letter_code
_entity_poly.pdbx_strand_id
1 'polypeptide(L)'
;MTDKAIDFSSRRKKLSELVLDDSVILLSSSNIKSRNSDSDYPFRQDSNFYYLSGFNEPESIIVIRPSAKKRKYVIFCRDRDPLREQWDGFRSGQDGAREVHGADEAYSISLIDEIMPELLEGSRNIYYSMSSPNGINLRLNHWLDHIRANKRQGSEVAENLLSLDSLLDELRLIKTEDKAFTNEKSRRDYVRSPYSCHNQCLSRHVRVPIRIRISSCFYARRGKIPCL
;
A
#
# COMPACT_ATOMS: atom_id res chain seq x y z
N MET A 1 21.47 -11.97 -15.32
CA MET A 1 21.40 -11.37 -13.96
C MET A 1 19.94 -11.07 -13.70
N THR A 2 19.23 -12.01 -13.07
CA THR A 2 17.80 -11.90 -12.78
C THR A 2 17.57 -10.72 -11.84
N ASP A 3 16.87 -9.68 -12.30
CA ASP A 3 16.27 -8.68 -11.41
C ASP A 3 15.43 -9.45 -10.38
N LYS A 4 15.92 -9.53 -9.15
CA LYS A 4 15.29 -10.31 -8.09
C LYS A 4 13.99 -9.61 -7.71
N ALA A 5 12.87 -10.15 -8.21
CA ALA A 5 11.54 -9.62 -7.96
C ALA A 5 11.30 -9.52 -6.46
N ILE A 6 10.74 -8.39 -6.02
CA ILE A 6 10.50 -8.14 -4.61
C ILE A 6 9.48 -9.16 -4.10
N ASP A 7 9.89 -10.03 -3.17
CA ASP A 7 9.00 -11.04 -2.58
C ASP A 7 8.13 -10.42 -1.47
N PHE A 8 6.88 -10.12 -1.82
CA PHE A 8 5.87 -9.62 -0.88
C PHE A 8 5.29 -10.73 0.01
N SER A 9 5.26 -11.97 -0.47
CA SER A 9 4.70 -13.12 0.27
C SER A 9 5.55 -13.43 1.49
N SER A 10 6.87 -13.47 1.33
CA SER A 10 7.81 -13.67 2.46
C SER A 10 7.67 -12.61 3.54
N ARG A 11 7.38 -11.36 3.19
CA ARG A 11 7.15 -10.28 4.16
C ARG A 11 5.87 -10.48 4.96
N ARG A 12 4.78 -10.88 4.29
CA ARG A 12 3.52 -11.21 4.96
C ARG A 12 3.70 -12.38 5.90
N LYS A 13 4.48 -13.39 5.51
CA LYS A 13 4.82 -14.53 6.38
C LYS A 13 5.59 -14.10 7.62
N LYS A 14 6.65 -13.30 7.48
CA LYS A 14 7.41 -12.77 8.63
C LYS A 14 6.55 -11.94 9.57
N LEU A 15 5.66 -11.11 9.02
CA LEU A 15 4.72 -10.37 9.84
C LEU A 15 3.78 -11.32 10.60
N SER A 16 3.28 -12.36 9.94
CA SER A 16 2.40 -13.37 10.55
C SER A 16 3.07 -14.13 11.70
N GLU A 17 4.41 -14.26 11.70
CA GLU A 17 5.18 -14.91 12.77
C GLU A 17 5.37 -14.02 14.02
N LEU A 18 5.22 -12.70 13.89
CA LEU A 18 5.41 -11.74 15.00
C LEU A 18 4.12 -11.41 15.74
N VAL A 19 2.99 -11.72 15.14
CA VAL A 19 1.66 -11.35 15.62
C VAL A 19 1.12 -12.47 16.50
N LEU A 20 0.29 -12.13 17.49
CA LEU A 20 -0.38 -13.12 18.33
C LEU A 20 -1.27 -14.06 17.50
N ASP A 21 -1.55 -15.25 18.05
CA ASP A 21 -2.54 -16.16 17.48
C ASP A 21 -3.95 -15.52 17.47
N ASP A 22 -4.81 -16.04 16.59
CA ASP A 22 -6.19 -15.58 16.38
C ASP A 22 -6.27 -14.07 16.09
N SER A 23 -5.32 -13.61 15.27
CA SER A 23 -5.18 -12.22 14.89
C SER A 23 -5.68 -11.91 13.48
N VAL A 24 -6.11 -10.66 13.28
CA VAL A 24 -6.41 -10.09 11.98
C VAL A 24 -5.65 -8.78 11.84
N ILE A 25 -4.98 -8.61 10.71
CA ILE A 25 -4.20 -7.42 10.39
C ILE A 25 -4.91 -6.63 9.30
N LEU A 26 -5.16 -5.35 9.55
CA LEU A 26 -5.86 -4.43 8.65
C LEU A 26 -4.97 -3.25 8.26
N LEU A 27 -4.88 -3.00 6.95
CA LEU A 27 -4.19 -1.83 6.42
C LEU A 27 -4.99 -1.20 5.29
N SER A 28 -5.09 0.12 5.31
CA SER A 28 -5.72 0.91 4.25
C SER A 28 -4.69 1.56 3.34
N SER A 29 -5.05 1.70 2.06
CA SER A 29 -4.33 2.50 1.07
C SER A 29 -4.40 3.98 1.42
N SER A 30 -3.42 4.78 1.01
CA SER A 30 -3.50 6.23 1.11
C SER A 30 -4.67 6.81 0.29
N ASN A 31 -5.13 8.00 0.68
CA ASN A 31 -6.13 8.75 -0.06
C ASN A 31 -5.49 9.62 -1.15
N ILE A 32 -6.25 9.87 -2.22
CA ILE A 32 -5.89 10.90 -3.20
C ILE A 32 -5.96 12.27 -2.50
N LYS A 33 -4.95 13.11 -2.74
CA LYS A 33 -4.89 14.45 -2.15
C LYS A 33 -5.15 15.50 -3.23
N SER A 34 -6.21 16.27 -3.04
CA SER A 34 -6.51 17.42 -3.89
C SER A 34 -5.40 18.47 -3.75
N ARG A 35 -4.96 19.00 -4.90
CA ARG A 35 -4.02 20.12 -4.99
C ARG A 35 -4.77 21.44 -5.15
N ASN A 36 -5.76 21.45 -6.04
CA ASN A 36 -6.74 22.52 -6.22
C ASN A 36 -8.07 21.87 -6.65
N SER A 37 -9.13 22.66 -6.83
CA SER A 37 -10.48 22.15 -7.12
C SER A 37 -10.53 21.18 -8.31
N ASP A 38 -9.68 21.38 -9.32
CA ASP A 38 -9.73 20.62 -10.59
C ASP A 38 -8.52 19.68 -10.79
N SER A 39 -7.62 19.55 -9.81
CA SER A 39 -6.45 18.67 -9.94
C SER A 39 -5.96 18.08 -8.63
N ASP A 40 -5.51 16.84 -8.73
CA ASP A 40 -4.94 16.08 -7.63
C ASP A 40 -3.41 16.07 -7.67
N TYR A 41 -2.79 15.87 -6.51
CA TYR A 41 -1.39 15.49 -6.45
C TYR A 41 -1.20 14.08 -7.02
N PRO A 42 -0.02 13.78 -7.59
CA PRO A 42 0.33 12.42 -8.00
C PRO A 42 0.14 11.45 -6.82
N PHE A 43 -0.64 10.40 -7.05
CA PHE A 43 -0.93 9.41 -6.03
C PHE A 43 0.37 8.79 -5.47
N ARG A 44 0.48 8.78 -4.15
CA ARG A 44 1.55 8.12 -3.43
C ARG A 44 0.93 7.19 -2.40
N GLN A 45 1.15 5.90 -2.59
CA GLN A 45 0.65 4.90 -1.66
C GLN A 45 1.30 5.02 -0.28
N ASP A 46 0.55 4.56 0.73
CA ASP A 46 1.09 4.36 2.06
C ASP A 46 2.26 3.35 2.02
N SER A 47 3.31 3.64 2.77
CA SER A 47 4.53 2.86 2.68
C SER A 47 4.42 1.50 3.36
N ASN A 48 3.61 1.38 4.42
CA ASN A 48 3.33 0.12 5.12
C ASN A 48 2.44 -0.76 4.26
N PHE A 49 1.39 -0.18 3.67
CA PHE A 49 0.53 -0.85 2.70
C PHE A 49 1.34 -1.41 1.52
N TYR A 50 2.10 -0.55 0.82
CA TYR A 50 2.88 -0.97 -0.35
C TYR A 50 3.97 -2.00 0.01
N TYR A 51 4.53 -1.93 1.21
CA TYR A 51 5.56 -2.87 1.66
C TYR A 51 5.07 -4.32 1.69
N LEU A 52 3.80 -4.54 2.05
CA LEU A 52 3.19 -5.86 2.21
C LEU A 52 2.42 -6.34 0.99
N SER A 53 1.80 -5.44 0.23
CA SER A 53 0.96 -5.80 -0.93
C SER A 53 1.62 -5.58 -2.28
N GLY A 54 2.53 -4.60 -2.39
CA GLY A 54 2.98 -4.07 -3.68
C GLY A 54 1.88 -3.40 -4.50
N PHE A 55 0.70 -3.19 -3.91
CA PHE A 55 -0.49 -2.67 -4.59
C PHE A 55 -0.51 -1.14 -4.53
N ASN A 56 -0.60 -0.48 -5.69
CA ASN A 56 -0.41 0.98 -5.81
C ASN A 56 -1.66 1.68 -6.36
N GLU A 57 -2.84 1.31 -5.85
CA GLU A 57 -4.10 2.01 -6.14
C GLU A 57 -4.75 2.56 -4.86
N PRO A 58 -5.50 3.66 -4.96
CA PRO A 58 -6.29 4.20 -3.85
C PRO A 58 -7.52 3.34 -3.57
N GLU A 59 -8.27 3.71 -2.52
CA GLU A 59 -9.54 3.07 -2.11
C GLU A 59 -9.42 1.55 -1.98
N SER A 60 -8.36 1.10 -1.32
CA SER A 60 -8.03 -0.31 -1.20
C SER A 60 -7.65 -0.67 0.22
N ILE A 61 -8.05 -1.84 0.67
CA ILE A 61 -7.79 -2.34 2.02
C ILE A 61 -7.26 -3.76 1.92
N ILE A 62 -6.22 -4.08 2.65
CA ILE A 62 -5.71 -5.44 2.76
C ILE A 62 -6.05 -6.00 4.15
N VAL A 63 -6.41 -7.27 4.15
CA VAL A 63 -6.69 -8.06 5.35
C VAL A 63 -5.78 -9.27 5.34
N ILE A 64 -5.01 -9.46 6.41
CA ILE A 64 -4.16 -10.64 6.61
C ILE A 64 -4.66 -11.38 7.85
N ARG A 65 -4.92 -12.68 7.71
CA ARG A 65 -5.43 -13.56 8.76
C ARG A 65 -4.47 -14.74 8.95
N PRO A 66 -3.40 -14.60 9.76
CA PRO A 66 -2.37 -15.61 9.95
C PRO A 66 -2.92 -17.00 10.32
N SER A 67 -3.84 -17.04 11.29
CA SER A 67 -4.39 -18.27 11.87
C SER A 67 -5.56 -18.87 11.04
N ALA A 68 -6.05 -18.17 10.02
CA ALA A 68 -7.20 -18.64 9.24
C ALA A 68 -6.80 -19.78 8.28
N LYS A 69 -7.69 -20.79 8.13
CA LYS A 69 -7.46 -21.91 7.19
C LYS A 69 -7.68 -21.50 5.72
N LYS A 70 -8.59 -20.55 5.49
CA LYS A 70 -8.94 -19.99 4.18
C LYS A 70 -8.89 -18.46 4.26
N ARG A 71 -8.78 -17.78 3.12
CA ARG A 71 -8.80 -16.30 3.05
C ARG A 71 -7.70 -15.68 3.93
N LYS A 72 -6.47 -16.20 3.84
CA LYS A 72 -5.36 -15.71 4.66
C LYS A 72 -4.92 -14.33 4.23
N TYR A 73 -4.97 -14.06 2.92
CA TYR A 73 -4.67 -12.75 2.37
C TYR A 73 -5.78 -12.29 1.43
N VAL A 74 -6.51 -11.26 1.86
CA VAL A 74 -7.66 -10.69 1.13
C VAL A 74 -7.37 -9.24 0.77
N ILE A 75 -7.72 -8.85 -0.47
CA ILE A 75 -7.62 -7.46 -0.93
C ILE A 75 -9.00 -6.94 -1.32
N PHE A 76 -9.41 -5.82 -0.73
CA PHE A 76 -10.51 -5.01 -1.20
C PHE A 76 -9.94 -3.93 -2.12
N CYS A 77 -10.46 -3.83 -3.34
CA CYS A 77 -10.02 -2.86 -4.33
C CYS A 77 -11.21 -2.39 -5.18
N ARG A 78 -11.00 -1.35 -5.97
CA ARG A 78 -12.02 -0.81 -6.87
C ARG A 78 -12.32 -1.80 -7.99
N ASP A 79 -13.59 -1.82 -8.39
CA ASP A 79 -14.00 -2.59 -9.55
C ASP A 79 -13.39 -2.05 -10.83
N ARG A 80 -13.23 -2.98 -11.76
CA ARG A 80 -12.81 -2.68 -13.11
C ARG A 80 -13.93 -1.93 -13.84
N ASP A 81 -13.62 -0.76 -14.38
CA ASP A 81 -14.59 0.07 -15.11
C ASP A 81 -13.94 0.58 -16.41
N PRO A 82 -14.25 -0.04 -17.57
CA PRO A 82 -13.64 0.33 -18.86
C PRO A 82 -13.90 1.78 -19.28
N LEU A 83 -14.99 2.40 -18.81
CA LEU A 83 -15.29 3.79 -19.13
C LEU A 83 -14.38 4.72 -18.33
N ARG A 84 -14.16 4.41 -17.05
CA ARG A 84 -13.26 5.19 -16.18
C ARG A 84 -11.78 4.93 -16.44
N GLU A 85 -11.42 3.72 -16.88
CA GLU A 85 -10.02 3.37 -17.21
C GLU A 85 -9.43 4.26 -18.33
N GLN A 86 -10.27 4.79 -19.22
CA GLN A 86 -9.85 5.74 -20.25
C GLN A 86 -9.34 7.06 -19.67
N TRP A 87 -9.80 7.45 -18.48
CA TRP A 87 -9.48 8.72 -17.82
C TRP A 87 -8.50 8.53 -16.65
N ASP A 88 -8.81 7.59 -15.76
CA ASP A 88 -8.04 7.34 -14.53
C ASP A 88 -6.79 6.47 -14.77
N GLY A 89 -6.72 5.82 -15.93
CA GLY A 89 -5.74 4.78 -16.24
C GLY A 89 -6.18 3.38 -15.82
N PHE A 90 -5.34 2.40 -16.12
CA PHE A 90 -5.60 0.98 -15.88
C PHE A 90 -5.85 0.68 -14.40
N ARG A 91 -6.88 -0.13 -14.13
CA ARG A 91 -7.19 -0.66 -12.80
C ARG A 91 -6.93 -2.15 -12.80
N SER A 92 -6.27 -2.65 -11.76
CA SER A 92 -5.95 -4.07 -11.62
C SER A 92 -7.23 -4.91 -11.48
N GLY A 93 -8.25 -4.36 -10.80
CA GLY A 93 -9.46 -5.09 -10.43
C GLY A 93 -9.18 -6.30 -9.52
N GLN A 94 -10.22 -7.10 -9.27
CA GLN A 94 -10.12 -8.28 -8.41
C GLN A 94 -9.27 -9.39 -9.04
N ASP A 95 -9.30 -9.51 -10.37
CA ASP A 95 -8.50 -10.51 -11.08
C ASP A 95 -7.01 -10.18 -10.99
N GLY A 96 -6.62 -8.93 -11.26
CA GLY A 96 -5.23 -8.48 -11.09
C GLY A 96 -4.75 -8.56 -9.65
N ALA A 97 -5.61 -8.27 -8.67
CA ALA A 97 -5.27 -8.45 -7.26
C ALA A 97 -4.93 -9.91 -6.90
N ARG A 98 -5.60 -10.89 -7.51
CA ARG A 98 -5.31 -12.32 -7.31
C ARG A 98 -4.08 -12.77 -8.08
N GLU A 99 -4.02 -12.48 -9.38
CA GLU A 99 -2.96 -13.00 -10.27
C GLU A 99 -1.62 -12.32 -10.06
N VAL A 100 -1.59 -11.00 -9.88
CA VAL A 100 -0.36 -10.21 -9.83
C VAL A 100 0.11 -10.01 -8.39
N HIS A 101 -0.81 -9.78 -7.45
CA HIS A 101 -0.47 -9.47 -6.05
C HIS A 101 -0.54 -10.69 -5.12
N GLY A 102 -1.01 -11.83 -5.63
CA GLY A 102 -1.06 -13.10 -4.91
C GLY A 102 -2.05 -13.09 -3.76
N ALA A 103 -3.16 -12.35 -3.90
CA ALA A 103 -4.29 -12.42 -2.98
C ALA A 103 -4.99 -13.77 -3.11
N ASP A 104 -5.35 -14.40 -1.99
CA ASP A 104 -6.17 -15.62 -2.00
C ASP A 104 -7.56 -15.29 -2.53
N GLU A 105 -8.11 -14.16 -2.09
CA GLU A 105 -9.39 -13.63 -2.54
C GLU A 105 -9.31 -12.11 -2.68
N ALA A 106 -10.09 -11.58 -3.63
CA ALA A 106 -10.22 -10.15 -3.83
C ALA A 106 -11.68 -9.77 -4.02
N TYR A 107 -12.08 -8.65 -3.40
CA TYR A 107 -13.45 -8.16 -3.39
C TYR A 107 -13.53 -6.69 -3.81
N SER A 108 -14.72 -6.27 -4.23
CA SER A 108 -15.02 -4.85 -4.43
C SER A 108 -14.95 -4.10 -3.10
N ILE A 109 -14.35 -2.91 -3.11
CA ILE A 109 -14.35 -2.01 -1.97
C ILE A 109 -15.77 -1.63 -1.52
N SER A 110 -16.75 -1.68 -2.43
CA SER A 110 -18.16 -1.40 -2.13
C SER A 110 -18.79 -2.44 -1.19
N LEU A 111 -18.29 -3.68 -1.20
CA LEU A 111 -18.79 -4.78 -0.36
C LEU A 111 -18.06 -4.91 0.98
N ILE A 112 -17.20 -3.95 1.31
CA ILE A 112 -16.36 -4.06 2.50
C ILE A 112 -17.16 -4.11 3.79
N ASP A 113 -18.25 -3.33 3.89
CA ASP A 113 -19.05 -3.26 5.11
C ASP A 113 -19.87 -4.52 5.35
N GLU A 114 -20.12 -5.31 4.30
CA GLU A 114 -20.80 -6.60 4.37
C GLU A 114 -19.83 -7.73 4.72
N ILE A 115 -18.66 -7.77 4.07
CA ILE A 115 -17.71 -8.89 4.18
C ILE A 115 -16.76 -8.74 5.38
N MET A 116 -16.40 -7.51 5.75
CA MET A 116 -15.41 -7.30 6.82
C MET A 116 -15.85 -7.86 8.19
N PRO A 117 -17.11 -7.71 8.63
CA PRO A 117 -17.57 -8.35 9.87
C PRO A 117 -17.34 -9.87 9.87
N GLU A 118 -17.59 -10.56 8.76
CA GLU A 118 -17.36 -12.01 8.61
C GLU A 118 -15.86 -12.38 8.69
N LEU A 119 -14.98 -11.50 8.19
CA LEU A 119 -13.53 -11.72 8.25
C LEU A 119 -12.95 -11.49 9.65
N LEU A 120 -13.57 -10.60 10.43
CA LEU A 120 -13.18 -10.27 11.80
C LEU A 120 -13.78 -11.22 12.84
N GLU A 121 -14.87 -11.90 12.51
CA GLU A 121 -15.51 -12.85 13.40
C GLU A 121 -14.56 -13.98 13.84
N GLY A 122 -14.57 -14.27 15.14
CA GLY A 122 -13.72 -15.30 15.76
C GLY A 122 -12.26 -14.90 15.96
N SER A 123 -11.88 -13.65 15.65
CA SER A 123 -10.56 -13.13 15.98
C SER A 123 -10.55 -12.45 17.34
N ARG A 124 -9.49 -12.69 18.13
CA ARG A 124 -9.30 -12.07 19.45
C ARG A 124 -8.50 -10.78 19.38
N ASN A 125 -7.60 -10.69 18.40
CA ASN A 125 -6.64 -9.60 18.28
C ASN A 125 -6.77 -8.91 16.91
N ILE A 126 -7.03 -7.61 16.87
CA ILE A 126 -7.03 -6.84 15.62
C ILE A 126 -5.86 -5.87 15.63
N TYR A 127 -4.98 -6.03 14.65
CA TYR A 127 -3.84 -5.16 14.40
C TYR A 127 -4.17 -4.21 13.26
N TYR A 128 -3.98 -2.92 13.48
CA TYR A 128 -4.18 -1.94 12.42
C TYR A 128 -3.29 -0.71 12.62
N SER A 129 -3.13 0.10 11.57
CA SER A 129 -2.39 1.36 11.69
C SER A 129 -3.28 2.43 12.29
N MET A 130 -3.09 2.71 13.59
CA MET A 130 -3.86 3.70 14.35
C MET A 130 -3.64 5.13 13.82
N SER A 131 -2.45 5.38 13.24
CA SER A 131 -2.03 6.66 12.68
C SER A 131 -2.58 6.93 11.27
N SER A 132 -3.28 5.96 10.66
CA SER A 132 -3.74 6.09 9.28
C SER A 132 -4.79 7.21 9.12
N PRO A 133 -4.59 8.17 8.19
CA PRO A 133 -5.50 9.30 7.99
C PRO A 133 -6.85 8.91 7.34
N ASN A 134 -7.04 7.64 6.97
CA ASN A 134 -8.17 7.21 6.15
C ASN A 134 -9.45 6.90 6.95
N GLY A 135 -9.48 7.25 8.24
CA GLY A 135 -10.66 7.01 9.08
C GLY A 135 -10.96 5.53 9.32
N ILE A 136 -9.96 4.64 9.18
CA ILE A 136 -10.14 3.20 9.39
C ILE A 136 -10.63 2.88 10.81
N ASN A 137 -10.25 3.71 11.80
CA ASN A 137 -10.76 3.64 13.17
C ASN A 137 -12.31 3.68 13.24
N LEU A 138 -12.93 4.60 12.50
CA LEU A 138 -14.38 4.77 12.51
C LEU A 138 -15.08 3.56 11.87
N ARG A 139 -14.54 3.09 10.75
CA ARG A 139 -15.06 1.88 10.07
C ARG A 139 -14.90 0.63 10.95
N LEU A 140 -13.75 0.50 11.62
CA LEU A 140 -13.49 -0.62 12.52
C LEU A 140 -14.49 -0.67 13.67
N ASN A 141 -14.76 0.46 14.31
CA ASN A 141 -15.77 0.54 15.36
C ASN A 141 -17.16 0.14 14.83
N HIS A 142 -17.54 0.61 13.64
CA HIS A 142 -18.80 0.23 13.00
C HIS A 142 -18.90 -1.28 12.75
N TRP A 143 -17.84 -1.91 12.23
CA TRP A 143 -17.82 -3.37 12.02
C TRP A 143 -17.89 -4.14 13.34
N LEU A 144 -17.18 -3.69 14.38
CA LEU A 144 -17.24 -4.30 15.71
C LEU A 144 -18.62 -4.18 16.34
N ASP A 145 -19.30 -3.04 16.16
CA ASP A 145 -20.67 -2.85 16.64
C ASP A 145 -21.67 -3.76 15.92
N HIS A 146 -21.48 -3.99 14.62
CA HIS A 146 -22.26 -4.97 13.87
C HIS A 146 -22.07 -6.40 14.42
N ILE A 147 -20.84 -6.81 14.74
CA ILE A 147 -20.56 -8.12 15.36
C ILE A 147 -21.17 -8.21 16.76
N ARG A 148 -21.09 -7.13 17.56
CA ARG A 148 -21.69 -7.06 18.91
C ARG A 148 -23.21 -7.20 18.87
N ALA A 149 -23.87 -6.61 17.89
CA ALA A 149 -25.32 -6.75 17.71
C ALA A 149 -25.70 -8.22 17.44
N ASN A 150 -24.86 -8.96 16.72
CA ASN A 150 -25.05 -10.37 16.39
C ASN A 150 -24.55 -11.34 17.47
N LYS A 151 -24.04 -10.86 18.62
CA LYS A 151 -23.53 -11.67 19.74
C LYS A 151 -24.52 -12.71 20.27
N ARG A 152 -25.84 -12.50 20.09
CA ARG A 152 -26.89 -13.48 20.43
C ARG A 152 -26.81 -14.76 19.61
N GLN A 153 -26.14 -14.75 18.46
CA GLN A 153 -25.92 -15.90 17.57
C GLN A 153 -24.59 -16.62 17.85
N GLY A 154 -23.82 -16.20 18.86
CA GLY A 154 -22.57 -16.85 19.26
C GLY A 154 -21.29 -16.22 18.71
N SER A 155 -21.36 -15.05 18.06
CA SER A 155 -20.18 -14.35 17.54
C SER A 155 -19.27 -13.82 18.64
N GLU A 156 -17.98 -14.16 18.57
CA GLU A 156 -16.93 -13.61 19.43
C GLU A 156 -16.40 -12.29 18.86
N VAL A 157 -16.31 -11.26 19.71
CA VAL A 157 -15.79 -9.93 19.36
C VAL A 157 -14.33 -9.88 19.80
N ALA A 158 -13.48 -9.25 18.99
CA ALA A 158 -12.09 -9.04 19.35
C ALA A 158 -11.94 -8.29 20.68
N GLU A 159 -11.06 -8.82 21.54
CA GLU A 159 -10.78 -8.29 22.86
C GLU A 159 -9.71 -7.20 22.80
N ASN A 160 -8.75 -7.33 21.88
CA ASN A 160 -7.57 -6.47 21.81
C ASN A 160 -7.49 -5.73 20.48
N LEU A 161 -7.33 -4.41 20.56
CA LEU A 161 -7.02 -3.54 19.43
C LEU A 161 -5.56 -3.07 19.57
N LEU A 162 -4.70 -3.52 18.67
CA LEU A 162 -3.26 -3.35 18.76
C LEU A 162 -2.71 -2.53 17.59
N SER A 163 -1.66 -1.75 17.85
CA SER A 163 -1.00 -0.96 16.80
C SER A 163 -0.06 -1.83 15.97
N LEU A 164 -0.15 -1.69 14.64
CA LEU A 164 0.71 -2.37 13.68
C LEU A 164 2.00 -1.59 13.38
N ASP A 165 2.02 -0.28 13.68
CA ASP A 165 3.07 0.63 13.19
C ASP A 165 4.47 0.25 13.71
N SER A 166 4.59 -0.09 15.00
CA SER A 166 5.86 -0.51 15.63
C SER A 166 6.43 -1.79 15.02
N LEU A 167 5.59 -2.81 14.81
CA LEU A 167 6.01 -4.09 14.21
C LEU A 167 6.51 -3.90 12.77
N LEU A 168 5.84 -3.03 12.00
CA LEU A 168 6.24 -2.78 10.61
C LEU A 168 7.50 -1.93 10.52
N ASP A 169 7.71 -0.99 11.43
CA ASP A 169 8.92 -0.18 11.46
C ASP A 169 10.17 -1.05 11.69
N GLU A 170 10.10 -2.01 12.61
CA GLU A 170 11.16 -3.01 12.86
C GLU A 170 11.42 -3.87 11.61
N LEU A 171 10.37 -4.42 11.00
CA LEU A 171 10.48 -5.24 9.78
C LEU A 171 11.04 -4.45 8.59
N ARG A 172 10.80 -3.14 8.52
CA ARG A 172 11.26 -2.28 7.43
C ARG A 172 12.68 -1.76 7.64
N LEU A 173 13.15 -1.70 8.89
CA LEU A 173 14.52 -1.33 9.22
C LEU A 173 15.51 -2.37 8.67
N ILE A 174 15.15 -3.65 8.78
CA ILE A 174 15.96 -4.76 8.25
C ILE A 174 15.78 -4.84 6.73
N LYS A 175 16.70 -4.20 6.00
CA LYS A 175 16.70 -4.24 4.53
C LYS A 175 17.12 -5.63 4.05
N THR A 176 16.19 -6.35 3.45
CA THR A 176 16.50 -7.52 2.61
C THR A 176 17.34 -7.08 1.42
N GLU A 177 18.24 -7.93 0.92
CA GLU A 177 19.17 -7.62 -0.18
C GLU A 177 18.49 -7.00 -1.41
N ASP A 178 17.26 -7.40 -1.71
CA ASP A 178 16.48 -6.92 -2.86
C ASP A 178 16.12 -5.41 -2.75
N LYS A 179 15.83 -4.93 -1.54
CA LYS A 179 15.64 -3.50 -1.26
C LYS A 179 16.97 -2.74 -1.26
N ALA A 180 18.07 -3.40 -0.89
CA ALA A 180 19.40 -2.78 -0.93
C ALA A 180 19.78 -2.44 -2.38
N PHE A 181 19.56 -3.36 -3.32
CA PHE A 181 19.82 -3.13 -4.74
C PHE A 181 18.97 -1.99 -5.32
N THR A 182 17.67 -1.97 -5.01
CA THR A 182 16.76 -0.88 -5.45
C THR A 182 17.18 0.49 -4.90
N ASN A 183 17.62 0.52 -3.63
CA ASN A 183 18.14 1.74 -3.00
C ASN A 183 19.49 2.16 -3.58
N GLU A 184 20.37 1.22 -3.91
CA GLU A 184 21.66 1.51 -4.52
C GLU A 184 21.49 2.10 -5.92
N LYS A 185 20.58 1.53 -6.73
CA LYS A 185 20.20 2.09 -8.04
C LYS A 185 19.63 3.50 -7.89
N SER A 186 18.68 3.69 -6.97
CA SER A 186 18.10 5.01 -6.69
C SER A 186 19.14 6.01 -6.17
N ARG A 187 20.10 5.56 -5.34
CA ARG A 187 21.21 6.38 -4.83
C ARG A 187 22.18 6.73 -5.97
N ARG A 188 22.49 5.80 -6.86
CA ARG A 188 23.32 6.03 -8.05
C ARG A 188 22.65 7.05 -8.98
N ASP A 189 21.35 6.96 -9.18
CA ASP A 189 20.58 7.93 -9.98
C ASP A 189 20.57 9.31 -9.32
N TYR A 190 20.36 9.36 -8.00
CA TYR A 190 20.35 10.61 -7.22
C TYR A 190 21.73 11.28 -7.20
N VAL A 191 22.81 10.52 -7.00
CA VAL A 191 24.19 11.04 -7.02
C VAL A 191 24.57 11.52 -8.43
N ARG A 192 24.14 10.83 -9.50
CA ARG A 192 24.42 11.23 -10.89
C ARG A 192 23.60 12.42 -11.38
N SER A 193 22.46 12.71 -10.77
CA SER A 193 21.58 13.83 -11.15
C SER A 193 22.28 15.20 -11.01
N PRO A 194 22.96 15.52 -9.88
CA PRO A 194 23.79 16.72 -9.74
C PRO A 194 24.93 16.80 -10.77
N TYR A 195 25.64 15.70 -11.05
CA TYR A 195 26.79 15.72 -11.97
C TYR A 195 26.39 15.97 -13.43
N SER A 196 25.25 15.45 -13.92
CA SER A 196 24.82 15.81 -15.29
C SER A 196 24.24 17.22 -15.37
N CYS A 197 23.56 17.70 -14.32
CA CYS A 197 23.17 19.11 -14.22
C CYS A 197 24.39 20.05 -14.24
N HIS A 198 25.51 19.65 -13.59
CA HIS A 198 26.73 20.45 -13.56
C HIS A 198 27.34 20.62 -14.96
N ASN A 199 27.41 19.56 -15.76
CA ASN A 199 27.95 19.63 -17.13
C ASN A 199 27.04 20.38 -18.11
N GLN A 200 25.71 20.40 -17.90
CA GLN A 200 24.76 21.19 -18.70
C GLN A 200 24.68 22.67 -18.29
N CYS A 201 25.22 23.05 -17.12
CA CYS A 201 25.17 24.43 -16.61
C CYS A 201 26.07 25.41 -17.38
N LEU A 202 27.05 24.94 -18.15
CA LEU A 202 28.01 25.81 -18.85
C LEU A 202 27.44 26.49 -20.11
N SER A 203 26.24 26.12 -20.58
CA SER A 203 25.81 26.47 -21.94
C SER A 203 24.68 27.50 -22.07
N ARG A 204 23.90 27.84 -21.02
CA ARG A 204 22.75 28.75 -21.18
C ARG A 204 22.49 29.68 -19.98
N HIS A 205 22.50 30.99 -20.24
CA HIS A 205 22.26 32.11 -19.32
C HIS A 205 20.77 32.26 -18.93
N VAL A 206 20.19 31.25 -18.28
CA VAL A 206 18.93 31.42 -17.55
C VAL A 206 19.08 30.72 -16.20
N ARG A 207 19.00 31.50 -15.12
CA ARG A 207 18.98 30.96 -13.74
C ARG A 207 17.66 30.26 -13.49
N VAL A 208 17.55 29.01 -13.94
CA VAL A 208 16.48 28.12 -13.49
C VAL A 208 16.88 27.61 -12.09
N PRO A 209 15.99 27.68 -11.08
CA PRO A 209 16.27 27.19 -9.74
C PRO A 209 16.78 25.74 -9.76
N ILE A 210 17.84 25.45 -9.01
CA ILE A 210 18.47 24.12 -8.91
C ILE A 210 17.43 23.01 -8.63
N ARG A 211 16.41 23.31 -7.81
CA ARG A 211 15.31 22.40 -7.45
C ARG A 211 14.49 21.92 -8.65
N ILE A 212 14.25 22.79 -9.64
CA ILE A 212 13.50 22.46 -10.86
C ILE A 212 14.34 21.53 -11.75
N ARG A 213 15.65 21.76 -11.85
CA ARG A 213 16.57 20.95 -12.67
C ARG A 213 16.87 19.56 -12.10
N ILE A 214 16.98 19.43 -10.78
CA ILE A 214 17.12 18.10 -10.14
C ILE A 214 15.86 17.26 -10.39
N SER A 215 14.68 17.88 -10.30
CA SER A 215 13.42 17.21 -10.58
C SER A 215 13.34 16.78 -12.06
N SER A 216 13.68 17.67 -13.00
CA SER A 216 13.63 17.32 -14.43
C SER A 216 14.62 16.20 -14.79
N CYS A 217 15.86 16.22 -14.29
CA CYS A 217 16.82 15.13 -14.52
C CYS A 217 16.38 13.79 -13.93
N PHE A 218 15.78 13.83 -12.73
CA PHE A 218 15.28 12.62 -12.07
C PHE A 218 14.08 12.01 -12.83
N TYR A 219 13.15 12.84 -13.31
CA TYR A 219 11.98 12.38 -14.07
C TYR A 219 12.33 11.96 -15.50
N ALA A 220 13.24 12.66 -16.18
CA ALA A 220 13.60 12.35 -17.56
C ALA A 220 14.34 11.02 -17.68
N ARG A 221 15.23 10.69 -16.72
CA ARG A 221 15.91 9.38 -16.69
C ARG A 221 15.01 8.21 -16.33
N ARG A 222 13.88 8.47 -15.66
CA ARG A 222 12.83 7.46 -15.42
C ARG A 222 11.82 7.36 -16.56
N GLY A 223 12.10 8.00 -17.70
CA GLY A 223 11.27 7.94 -18.91
C GLY A 223 9.94 8.70 -18.80
N LYS A 224 9.77 9.57 -17.79
CA LYS A 224 8.51 10.28 -17.56
C LYS A 224 8.41 11.64 -18.26
N ILE A 225 9.52 12.18 -18.75
CA ILE A 225 9.59 13.46 -19.49
C ILE A 225 10.71 13.33 -20.54
N PRO A 226 10.55 13.77 -21.80
CA PRO A 226 11.66 13.84 -22.74
C PRO A 226 12.76 14.78 -22.22
N CYS A 227 14.03 14.34 -22.32
CA CYS A 227 15.17 15.22 -22.05
C CYS A 227 15.17 16.36 -23.09
N LEU A 228 14.90 17.59 -22.64
CA LEU A 228 15.16 18.81 -23.41
C LEU A 228 16.61 19.25 -23.30
#